data_AF-A0A957V5Q4-F1
#
_entry.id   AF-A0A957V5Q4-F1
#
_cell.length_a   1.000
_cell.length_b   1.000
_cell.length_c   1.000
_cell.angle_alpha   90.00
_cell.angle_beta   90.00
_cell.angle_gamma   90.00
#
_symmetry.space_group_name_H-M   'P 1'
#
loop_
_entity.id
_entity.type
_entity.pdbx_description
1 polymer ?
#
loop_
_entity_poly.entity_id
_entity_poly.type
_entity_poly.pdbx_seq_one_letter_code
_entity_poly.pdbx_strand_id
1 'polypeptide(L)'
;MNALADTHLSSSDSVQSIRVGGCRAGGGRGWLLAGLLAVAALLGLAPGAHAADQVDVPGPAGSGQFGQTLTVLANGNVVVTDPSYDIPSGAADVGAVYLYNGATHAQISMLTGSTAGDQVGSSGVITLTNGNFVIRSQNWDNGTATDAGAVTWGSGETGVSGVVSAA
;
A
#
# COMPACT_ATOMS: atom_id res chain seq x y z
N MET A 1 -3.80 -3.14 -53.32
CA MET A 1 -4.95 -2.51 -52.63
C MET A 1 -5.22 -3.30 -51.37
N ASN A 2 -5.41 -2.56 -50.29
CA ASN A 2 -5.39 -2.90 -48.87
C ASN A 2 -6.13 -4.17 -48.43
N ALA A 3 -5.49 -5.01 -47.60
CA ALA A 3 -6.12 -5.81 -46.55
C ALA A 3 -5.04 -6.56 -45.76
N LEU A 4 -4.68 -6.08 -44.57
CA LEU A 4 -4.35 -6.92 -43.41
C LEU A 4 -4.71 -6.13 -42.15
N ALA A 5 -5.82 -6.51 -41.53
CA ALA A 5 -5.99 -6.30 -40.10
C ALA A 5 -5.05 -7.28 -39.40
N ASP A 6 -4.27 -6.81 -38.44
CA ASP A 6 -3.93 -7.65 -37.30
C ASP A 6 -3.91 -6.82 -36.04
N THR A 7 -4.61 -7.35 -35.05
CA THR A 7 -4.90 -6.73 -33.77
C THR A 7 -4.15 -7.58 -32.74
N HIS A 8 -3.67 -6.93 -31.68
CA HIS A 8 -3.36 -7.55 -30.38
C HIS A 8 -1.92 -8.08 -30.15
N LEU A 9 -1.47 -7.90 -28.89
CA LEU A 9 -0.22 -8.31 -28.21
C LEU A 9 0.85 -7.19 -28.12
N SER A 10 1.29 -6.69 -26.96
CA SER A 10 0.92 -6.85 -25.56
C SER A 10 1.61 -5.68 -24.83
N SER A 11 0.87 -4.83 -24.13
CA SER A 11 1.40 -3.71 -23.33
C SER A 11 2.02 -4.20 -22.00
N SER A 12 2.96 -5.14 -22.09
CA SER A 12 3.56 -5.79 -20.92
C SER A 12 4.71 -4.96 -20.32
N ASP A 13 4.54 -4.68 -19.02
CA ASP A 13 5.58 -4.52 -18.00
C ASP A 13 6.31 -3.18 -17.83
N SER A 14 5.55 -2.08 -17.75
CA SER A 14 5.96 -1.03 -16.79
C SER A 14 5.62 -1.53 -15.38
N VAL A 15 6.59 -2.13 -14.68
CA VAL A 15 6.46 -2.42 -13.25
C VAL A 15 6.33 -1.08 -12.51
N GLN A 16 5.09 -0.64 -12.29
CA GLN A 16 4.76 0.53 -11.47
C GLN A 16 5.07 0.14 -10.02
N SER A 17 6.20 0.61 -9.50
CA SER A 17 6.58 0.35 -8.12
C SER A 17 5.84 1.35 -7.23
N ILE A 18 4.80 0.91 -6.53
CA ILE A 18 4.19 1.71 -5.46
C ILE A 18 5.16 1.80 -4.28
N ARG A 19 5.60 3.02 -3.94
CA ARG A 19 6.36 3.29 -2.72
C ARG A 19 5.53 4.18 -1.83
N VAL A 20 5.40 3.77 -0.57
CA VAL A 20 4.74 4.58 0.44
C VAL A 20 5.75 5.57 1.02
N GLY A 21 5.48 6.87 0.84
CA GLY A 21 6.40 7.93 1.23
C GLY A 21 6.34 8.25 2.73
N GLY A 22 7.39 7.89 3.48
CA GLY A 22 7.64 8.38 4.83
C GLY A 22 8.21 9.80 4.85
N CYS A 23 7.87 10.57 5.88
CA CYS A 23 8.29 11.96 6.10
C CYS A 23 9.82 12.16 6.05
N ARG A 24 10.26 13.28 5.45
CA ARG A 24 11.66 13.56 5.10
C ARG A 24 12.43 14.24 6.24
N ALA A 25 13.56 13.66 6.64
CA ALA A 25 14.74 14.33 7.23
C ALA A 25 15.96 13.41 7.04
N GLY A 26 17.14 13.75 6.52
CA GLY A 26 17.75 14.95 5.97
C GLY A 26 19.26 14.67 5.80
N GLY A 27 19.85 14.98 4.64
CA GLY A 27 21.27 15.32 4.43
C GLY A 27 22.33 14.21 4.31
N GLY A 28 23.12 14.21 3.21
CA GLY A 28 24.42 13.51 3.18
C GLY A 28 25.03 13.10 1.83
N ARG A 29 25.41 14.09 1.01
CA ARG A 29 26.49 14.12 -0.02
C ARG A 29 27.33 12.85 -0.30
N GLY A 30 27.54 12.54 -1.59
CA GLY A 30 28.70 11.75 -2.04
C GLY A 30 28.72 11.44 -3.55
N TRP A 31 29.27 12.35 -4.36
CA TRP A 31 29.69 12.05 -5.74
C TRP A 31 31.11 11.45 -5.67
N LEU A 32 31.31 10.22 -6.16
CA LEU A 32 32.64 9.69 -6.45
C LEU A 32 32.63 9.04 -7.83
N LEU A 33 33.36 9.68 -8.75
CA LEU A 33 33.76 9.16 -10.05
C LEU A 33 34.68 7.96 -9.85
N ALA A 34 34.37 6.82 -10.48
CA ALA A 34 35.35 5.77 -10.75
C ALA A 34 35.10 5.24 -12.16
N GLY A 35 36.04 5.49 -13.06
CA GLY A 35 36.00 5.00 -14.43
C GLY A 35 36.39 3.52 -14.51
N LEU A 36 35.79 2.82 -15.46
CA LEU A 36 36.41 1.69 -16.13
C LEU A 36 35.89 1.65 -17.59
N LEU A 37 36.82 1.69 -18.54
CA LEU A 37 36.56 1.59 -19.96
C LEU A 37 36.29 0.11 -20.31
N ALA A 38 35.12 -0.20 -20.88
CA ALA A 38 34.89 -1.44 -21.60
C ALA A 38 34.13 -1.13 -22.90
N VAL A 39 34.82 -1.29 -24.04
CA VAL A 39 34.20 -1.23 -25.37
C VAL A 39 33.96 -2.66 -25.83
N ALA A 40 32.70 -3.04 -25.98
CA ALA A 40 32.24 -4.09 -26.87
C ALA A 40 30.79 -3.78 -27.29
N ALA A 41 30.62 -3.21 -28.48
CA ALA A 41 29.32 -3.11 -29.13
C ALA A 41 29.03 -4.46 -29.81
N LEU A 42 28.01 -5.16 -29.32
CA LEU A 42 27.35 -6.26 -30.03
C LEU A 42 25.85 -5.91 -30.06
N LEU A 43 25.28 -5.83 -31.26
CA LEU A 43 23.85 -5.56 -31.47
C LEU A 43 23.00 -6.65 -30.80
N GLY A 44 22.46 -6.33 -29.63
CA GLY A 44 21.24 -6.91 -29.10
C GLY A 44 20.46 -5.76 -28.49
N LEU A 45 19.17 -5.63 -28.80
CA LEU A 45 18.30 -4.71 -28.10
C LEU A 45 18.52 -4.94 -26.60
N ALA A 46 19.15 -4.00 -25.91
CA ALA A 46 18.84 -3.87 -24.50
C ALA A 46 17.32 -3.65 -24.46
N PRO A 47 16.52 -4.48 -23.76
CA PRO A 47 15.21 -4.01 -23.33
C PRO A 47 15.50 -2.66 -22.68
N GLY A 48 14.92 -1.60 -23.24
CA GLY A 48 15.15 -0.25 -22.72
C GLY A 48 14.96 -0.32 -21.21
N ALA A 49 15.93 0.18 -20.45
CA ALA A 49 15.78 0.26 -19.00
C ALA A 49 14.42 0.92 -18.75
N HIS A 50 13.44 0.12 -18.31
CA HIS A 50 12.11 0.61 -17.99
C HIS A 50 12.33 1.48 -16.76
N ALA A 51 12.35 2.79 -16.96
CA ALA A 51 12.19 3.70 -15.85
C ALA A 51 10.83 3.34 -15.23
N ALA A 52 10.85 2.68 -14.07
CA ALA A 52 9.64 2.50 -13.29
C ALA A 52 9.14 3.91 -13.00
N ASP A 53 8.00 4.27 -13.58
CA ASP A 53 7.29 5.46 -13.16
C ASP A 53 6.94 5.21 -11.69
N GLN A 54 7.49 6.03 -10.79
CA GLN A 54 7.26 5.88 -9.36
C GLN A 54 6.04 6.73 -9.03
N VAL A 55 4.95 6.08 -8.62
CA VAL A 55 3.80 6.79 -8.08
C VAL A 55 3.89 6.77 -6.56
N ASP A 56 4.15 7.95 -5.98
CA ASP A 56 4.14 8.15 -4.54
C ASP A 56 2.70 8.33 -4.07
N VAL A 57 2.24 7.43 -3.18
CA VAL A 57 0.98 7.62 -2.44
C VAL A 57 1.35 8.26 -1.10
N PRO A 58 1.07 9.56 -0.88
CA PRO A 58 1.33 10.18 0.41
C PRO A 58 0.36 9.64 1.45
N GLY A 59 0.85 9.46 2.68
CA GLY A 59 0.00 9.14 3.82
C GLY A 59 -1.01 10.25 4.10
N PRO A 60 -2.26 9.91 4.49
CA PRO A 60 -3.22 10.90 4.95
C PRO A 60 -2.70 11.75 6.12
N ALA A 61 -3.35 12.89 6.37
CA ALA A 61 -3.05 13.68 7.56
C ALA A 61 -3.31 12.86 8.83
N GLY A 62 -2.36 12.85 9.76
CA GLY A 62 -2.42 12.00 10.96
C GLY A 62 -1.66 10.68 10.83
N SER A 63 -1.14 10.35 9.65
CA SER A 63 -0.32 9.15 9.48
C SER A 63 0.96 9.16 10.31
N GLY A 64 1.19 8.07 11.05
CA GLY A 64 2.42 7.85 11.84
C GLY A 64 3.29 6.72 11.29
N GLN A 65 2.68 5.66 10.75
CA GLN A 65 3.33 4.48 10.19
C GLN A 65 2.67 4.04 8.89
N PHE A 66 2.32 4.99 8.02
CA PHE A 66 1.68 4.69 6.74
C PHE A 66 2.53 3.71 5.91
N GLY A 67 1.91 2.61 5.50
CA GLY A 67 2.58 1.55 4.74
C GLY A 67 3.44 0.60 5.57
N GLN A 68 3.21 0.50 6.88
CA GLN A 68 3.92 -0.46 7.74
C GLN A 68 3.80 -1.88 7.18
N THR A 69 2.59 -2.28 6.76
CA THR A 69 2.36 -3.47 5.95
C THR A 69 1.68 -3.08 4.64
N LEU A 70 2.24 -3.59 3.54
CA LEU A 70 1.73 -3.48 2.19
C LEU A 70 1.39 -4.87 1.67
N THR A 71 0.11 -5.15 1.48
CA THR A 71 -0.36 -6.46 1.01
C THR A 71 -1.04 -6.32 -0.34
N VAL A 72 -0.47 -6.94 -1.37
CA VAL A 72 -1.08 -6.99 -2.69
C VAL A 72 -2.05 -8.18 -2.75
N LEU A 73 -3.29 -7.91 -3.11
CA LEU A 73 -4.34 -8.91 -3.29
C LEU A 73 -4.26 -9.52 -4.69
N ALA A 74 -4.84 -10.71 -4.86
CA ALA A 74 -4.83 -11.42 -6.15
C ALA A 74 -5.52 -10.66 -7.29
N ASN A 75 -6.43 -9.75 -6.97
CA ASN A 75 -7.09 -8.87 -7.94
C ASN A 75 -6.27 -7.61 -8.29
N GLY A 76 -5.06 -7.48 -7.74
CA GLY A 76 -4.19 -6.33 -7.95
C GLY A 76 -4.49 -5.13 -7.05
N ASN A 77 -5.51 -5.17 -6.19
CA ASN A 77 -5.69 -4.14 -5.15
C ASN A 77 -4.63 -4.27 -4.06
N VAL A 78 -4.40 -3.18 -3.33
CA VAL A 78 -3.37 -3.10 -2.29
C VAL A 78 -3.99 -2.69 -0.98
N VAL A 79 -3.78 -3.50 0.06
CA VAL A 79 -4.13 -3.17 1.44
C VAL A 79 -2.90 -2.54 2.11
N VAL A 80 -3.08 -1.37 2.71
CA VAL A 80 -2.03 -0.57 3.35
C VAL A 80 -2.41 -0.36 4.81
N THR A 81 -1.52 -0.72 5.73
CA THR A 81 -1.75 -0.48 7.16
C THR A 81 -1.00 0.76 7.63
N ASP A 82 -1.60 1.46 8.59
CA ASP A 82 -1.02 2.57 9.35
C ASP A 82 -1.47 2.47 10.82
N PRO A 83 -0.86 1.57 11.61
CA PRO A 83 -1.32 1.32 12.98
C PRO A 83 -1.14 2.51 13.93
N SER A 84 -0.26 3.46 13.60
CA SER A 84 -0.04 4.70 14.35
C SER A 84 -0.76 5.90 13.72
N TYR A 85 -1.83 5.66 12.96
CA TYR A 85 -2.67 6.74 12.46
C TYR A 85 -3.38 7.43 13.63
N ASP A 86 -3.21 8.75 13.69
CA ASP A 86 -3.91 9.67 14.59
C ASP A 86 -5.09 10.30 13.87
N ILE A 87 -6.23 10.42 14.55
CA ILE A 87 -7.31 11.26 14.04
C ILE A 87 -6.87 12.72 14.20
N PRO A 88 -6.89 13.56 13.15
CA PRO A 88 -6.51 14.96 13.28
C PRO A 88 -7.37 15.68 14.35
N SER A 89 -6.72 16.16 15.41
CA SER A 89 -7.39 16.76 16.59
C SER A 89 -8.29 15.79 17.39
N GLY A 90 -8.11 14.48 17.22
CA GLY A 90 -8.87 13.43 17.89
C GLY A 90 -7.97 12.50 18.71
N ALA A 91 -8.37 11.24 18.80
CA ALA A 91 -7.58 10.21 19.48
C ALA A 91 -6.30 9.88 18.71
N ALA A 92 -5.23 9.64 19.46
CA ALA A 92 -3.94 9.23 18.93
C ALA A 92 -3.84 7.71 18.80
N ASP A 93 -3.03 7.22 17.87
CA ASP A 93 -2.75 5.81 17.64
C ASP A 93 -4.03 4.96 17.49
N VAL A 94 -5.07 5.50 16.88
CA VAL A 94 -6.31 4.73 16.61
C VAL A 94 -6.07 3.66 15.54
N GLY A 95 -5.08 3.90 14.68
CA GLY A 95 -4.73 3.07 13.56
C GLY A 95 -5.74 3.10 12.41
N ALA A 96 -5.25 2.87 11.21
CA ALA A 96 -6.05 2.82 10.00
C ALA A 96 -5.56 1.74 9.04
N VAL A 97 -6.52 1.18 8.28
CA VAL A 97 -6.24 0.29 7.16
C VAL A 97 -6.98 0.79 5.94
N TYR A 98 -6.24 0.92 4.85
CA TYR A 98 -6.71 1.45 3.59
C TYR A 98 -6.71 0.35 2.53
N LEU A 99 -7.72 0.34 1.67
CA LEU A 99 -7.70 -0.42 0.43
C LEU A 99 -7.52 0.56 -0.72
N TYR A 100 -6.50 0.35 -1.56
CA TYR A 100 -6.25 1.10 -2.78
C TYR A 100 -6.39 0.21 -4.01
N ASN A 101 -6.85 0.79 -5.11
CA ASN A 101 -6.73 0.16 -6.42
C ASN A 101 -5.25 0.15 -6.84
N GLY A 102 -4.66 -1.00 -7.14
CA GLY A 102 -3.23 -1.06 -7.47
C GLY A 102 -2.85 -0.57 -8.87
N ALA A 103 -3.82 -0.31 -9.74
CA ALA A 103 -3.57 0.27 -11.07
C ALA A 103 -3.75 1.79 -11.08
N THR A 104 -4.81 2.31 -10.43
CA THR A 104 -5.13 3.74 -10.42
C THR A 104 -4.62 4.47 -9.18
N HIS A 105 -4.21 3.73 -8.14
CA HIS A 105 -3.83 4.25 -6.82
C HIS A 105 -4.96 5.01 -6.11
N ALA A 106 -6.20 4.89 -6.58
CA ALA A 106 -7.36 5.49 -5.93
C ALA A 106 -7.71 4.72 -4.65
N GLN A 107 -7.98 5.44 -3.56
CA GLN A 107 -8.50 4.83 -2.34
C GLN A 107 -9.91 4.29 -2.58
N ILE A 108 -10.12 3.02 -2.24
CA ILE A 108 -11.39 2.31 -2.34
C ILE A 108 -12.13 2.36 -0.99
N SER A 109 -11.44 2.05 0.10
CA SER A 109 -12.04 1.97 1.44
C SER A 109 -11.05 2.37 2.52
N MET A 110 -11.57 2.70 3.71
CA MET A 110 -10.78 3.00 4.90
C MET A 110 -11.50 2.52 6.16
N LEU A 111 -10.83 1.68 6.94
CA LEU A 111 -11.23 1.26 8.28
C LEU A 111 -10.32 1.94 9.30
N THR A 112 -10.89 2.43 10.41
CA THR A 112 -10.15 3.12 11.49
C THR A 112 -10.63 2.68 12.87
N GLY A 113 -9.79 2.87 13.88
CA GLY A 113 -10.21 2.85 15.28
C GLY A 113 -10.97 4.12 15.69
N SER A 114 -11.48 4.13 16.92
CA SER A 114 -12.12 5.30 17.53
C SER A 114 -11.53 5.71 18.86
N THR A 115 -10.85 4.80 19.56
CA THR A 115 -10.25 5.06 20.86
C THR A 115 -8.73 5.08 20.76
N ALA A 116 -8.11 5.82 21.68
CA ALA A 116 -6.67 5.99 21.65
C ALA A 116 -5.98 4.66 21.95
N GLY A 117 -5.05 4.25 21.11
CA GLY A 117 -4.36 2.97 21.24
C GLY A 117 -5.06 1.78 20.59
N ASP A 118 -6.22 1.96 19.94
CA ASP A 118 -6.90 0.87 19.19
C ASP A 118 -5.96 0.19 18.17
N GLN A 119 -5.04 0.97 17.59
CA GLN A 119 -4.03 0.56 16.61
C GLN A 119 -4.59 -0.42 15.57
N VAL A 120 -5.70 -0.05 14.93
CA VAL A 120 -6.35 -0.91 13.92
C VAL A 120 -5.36 -1.32 12.83
N GLY A 121 -5.25 -2.63 12.62
CA GLY A 121 -4.27 -3.22 11.70
C GLY A 121 -2.86 -3.46 12.27
N SER A 122 -2.64 -3.28 13.58
CA SER A 122 -1.33 -3.48 14.24
C SER A 122 -0.73 -4.88 14.03
N SER A 123 -1.58 -5.88 13.86
CA SER A 123 -1.16 -7.27 13.62
C SER A 123 -1.22 -7.64 12.13
N GLY A 124 -1.30 -6.66 11.24
CA GLY A 124 -1.27 -6.85 9.80
C GLY A 124 -2.53 -7.49 9.21
N VAL A 125 -2.40 -7.93 7.96
CA VAL A 125 -3.51 -8.38 7.12
C VAL A 125 -3.22 -9.79 6.60
N ILE A 126 -4.23 -10.66 6.59
CA ILE A 126 -4.16 -12.00 6.00
C ILE A 126 -5.05 -12.02 4.77
N THR A 127 -4.47 -12.37 3.62
CA THR A 127 -5.22 -12.61 2.39
C THR A 127 -5.89 -13.98 2.43
N LEU A 128 -7.15 -14.05 2.01
CA LEU A 128 -7.92 -15.27 1.90
C LEU A 128 -7.87 -15.80 0.46
N THR A 129 -8.03 -17.12 0.30
CA THR A 129 -8.01 -17.78 -1.01
C THR A 129 -9.16 -17.36 -1.94
N ASN A 130 -10.22 -16.79 -1.40
CA ASN A 130 -11.35 -16.24 -2.16
C ASN A 130 -11.13 -14.78 -2.61
N GLY A 131 -9.92 -14.23 -2.47
CA GLY A 131 -9.58 -12.87 -2.88
C GLY A 131 -9.92 -11.79 -1.86
N ASN A 132 -10.55 -12.15 -0.73
CA ASN A 132 -10.85 -11.24 0.37
C ASN A 132 -9.70 -11.19 1.37
N PHE A 133 -9.84 -10.41 2.44
CA PHE A 133 -8.81 -10.30 3.46
C PHE A 133 -9.39 -10.14 4.86
N VAL A 134 -8.54 -10.36 5.85
CA VAL A 134 -8.83 -10.20 7.27
C VAL A 134 -7.80 -9.28 7.87
N ILE A 135 -8.28 -8.25 8.56
CA ILE A 135 -7.47 -7.30 9.33
C ILE A 135 -7.42 -7.79 10.77
N ARG A 136 -6.23 -7.79 11.37
CA ARG A 136 -6.04 -8.13 12.78
C ARG A 136 -5.63 -6.89 13.56
N SER A 137 -6.38 -6.57 14.60
CA SER A 137 -6.15 -5.41 15.47
C SER A 137 -6.08 -5.92 16.91
N GLN A 138 -4.90 -6.39 17.33
CA GLN A 138 -4.75 -7.03 18.63
C GLN A 138 -4.98 -6.07 19.81
N ASN A 139 -4.79 -4.77 19.57
CA ASN A 139 -4.87 -3.71 20.57
C ASN A 139 -6.21 -2.97 20.58
N TRP A 140 -7.18 -3.43 19.80
CA TRP A 140 -8.47 -2.74 19.71
C TRP A 140 -9.27 -2.85 21.02
N ASP A 141 -9.80 -1.73 21.50
CA ASP A 141 -10.57 -1.65 22.74
C ASP A 141 -12.07 -1.87 22.49
N ASN A 142 -12.70 -2.72 23.33
CA ASN A 142 -14.15 -2.95 23.29
C ASN A 142 -14.83 -2.28 24.49
N GLY A 143 -15.12 -0.98 24.36
CA GLY A 143 -15.71 -0.20 25.44
C GLY A 143 -14.77 -0.08 26.63
N THR A 144 -15.06 -0.75 27.74
CA THR A 144 -14.19 -0.76 28.93
C THR A 144 -13.18 -1.92 28.94
N ALA A 145 -13.24 -2.82 27.97
CA ALA A 145 -12.30 -3.92 27.85
C ALA A 145 -11.10 -3.47 27.00
N THR A 146 -10.00 -3.16 27.69
CA THR A 146 -8.73 -2.76 27.08
C THR A 146 -8.08 -3.92 26.34
N ASP A 147 -7.53 -3.65 25.14
CA ASP A 147 -6.85 -4.61 24.27
C ASP A 147 -7.67 -5.90 24.06
N ALA A 148 -8.99 -5.78 23.94
CA ALA A 148 -9.89 -6.92 23.71
C ALA A 148 -9.58 -7.63 22.38
N GLY A 149 -9.08 -6.86 21.43
CA GLY A 149 -8.73 -7.29 20.10
C GLY A 149 -9.92 -7.36 19.15
N ALA A 150 -9.65 -7.15 17.87
CA ALA A 150 -10.63 -7.28 16.81
C ALA A 150 -10.05 -7.99 15.58
N VAL A 151 -10.95 -8.70 14.90
CA VAL A 151 -10.69 -9.31 13.60
C VAL A 151 -11.79 -8.84 12.65
N THR A 152 -11.42 -8.05 11.64
CA THR A 152 -12.37 -7.47 10.70
C THR A 152 -12.20 -8.12 9.33
N TRP A 153 -13.28 -8.66 8.79
CA TRP A 153 -13.30 -9.16 7.42
C TRP A 153 -13.51 -7.99 6.43
N GLY A 154 -12.77 -7.99 5.34
CA GLY A 154 -12.89 -7.00 4.26
C GLY A 154 -12.99 -7.68 2.89
N SER A 155 -13.86 -7.14 2.04
CA SER A 155 -13.96 -7.56 0.63
C SER A 155 -12.71 -7.14 -0.13
N GLY A 156 -12.15 -8.00 -0.98
CA GLY A 156 -11.01 -7.63 -1.81
C GLY A 156 -11.32 -6.55 -2.86
N GLU A 157 -12.59 -6.37 -3.20
CA GLU A 157 -13.04 -5.43 -4.24
C GLU A 157 -13.55 -4.11 -3.66
N THR A 158 -14.42 -4.17 -2.65
CA THR A 158 -15.07 -3.00 -2.05
C THR A 158 -14.45 -2.62 -0.70
N GLY A 159 -13.63 -3.49 -0.13
CA GLY A 159 -13.03 -3.30 1.19
C GLY A 159 -14.04 -3.36 2.32
N VAL A 160 -13.68 -2.67 3.39
CA VAL A 160 -14.51 -2.37 4.57
C VAL A 160 -14.23 -0.92 4.96
N SER A 161 -15.28 -0.20 5.34
CA SER A 161 -15.20 1.23 5.63
C SER A 161 -15.83 1.56 6.98
N GLY A 162 -15.29 2.58 7.65
CA GLY A 162 -15.83 3.15 8.87
C GLY A 162 -14.98 2.85 10.09
N VAL A 163 -15.63 2.88 11.25
CA VAL A 163 -15.01 2.68 12.56
C VAL A 163 -15.23 1.24 13.00
N VAL A 164 -14.20 0.58 13.53
CA VAL A 164 -14.36 -0.74 14.16
C VAL A 164 -15.26 -0.62 15.39
N SER A 165 -16.29 -1.45 15.45
CA SER A 165 -17.22 -1.54 16.56
C SER A 165 -17.38 -2.98 17.02
N ALA A 166 -17.93 -3.15 18.24
CA ALA A 166 -18.42 -4.44 18.68
C ALA A 166 -19.50 -4.98 17.72
N ALA A 167 -19.59 -6.31 17.62
CA ALA A 167 -20.54 -7.02 16.78
C ALA A 167 -21.95 -7.12 17.40
#